data_AF-A0AAD5M3W0-F1
#
_entry.id   AF-A0AAD5M3W0-F1
#
_cell.length_a   1.000
_cell.length_b   1.000
_cell.length_c   1.000
_cell.angle_alpha   90.00
_cell.angle_beta   90.00
_cell.angle_gamma   90.00
#
_symmetry.space_group_name_H-M   'P 1'
#
loop_
_entity.id
_entity.type
_entity.pdbx_description
1 polymer ?
#
loop_
_entity_poly.entity_id
_entity_poly.type
_entity_poly.pdbx_seq_one_letter_code
_entity_poly.pdbx_strand_id
1 'polypeptide(L)'
;MVGSSIMLLPIVTIAATLPASTLAASLRRDLTTDAQAVRELEAMEYMAAMSPPPPVCIFENGFDYPGNDISNKQGPVESCCLECRNIGNCRAWSWSTLNGGTCWFKSTRTSIVVNPNVKSALFFYGYRPTCELIWETDLVGNDIGNKPSAQAEGCCDICKNTLGCRAYSWSNLNGGTCWLKSDAGQQAYKPGVKSGEAYPRLDGGSAIQCSPLYGVDYPGNDIDNKPSGDWSGCCSMCKSVSGCKAFTWTDHNGGTCWLKSAQGAPVQKPGAVSSLVSNTNQCSPLENDTDYVDNDIGNVQNGDANNCCSICRQRGDCKAYSWSNLNGGTCWLKSAKGATVYKAGVKSGVVY
;
A
#
# COMPACT_ATOMS: atom_id res chain seq x y z
N MET A 1 41.87 57.89 -4.28
CA MET A 1 41.60 56.66 -5.04
C MET A 1 41.29 55.58 -4.03
N VAL A 2 40.05 55.14 -4.03
CA VAL A 2 39.40 54.33 -3.00
C VAL A 2 39.41 52.87 -3.46
N GLY A 3 39.61 51.93 -2.54
CA GLY A 3 39.46 50.49 -2.83
C GLY A 3 40.01 49.60 -1.73
N SER A 4 39.38 49.63 -0.55
CA SER A 4 39.68 48.74 0.57
C SER A 4 38.92 47.41 0.45
N SER A 5 39.66 46.34 0.70
CA SER A 5 39.31 45.05 1.34
C SER A 5 37.87 44.55 1.30
N ILE A 6 37.68 43.42 0.60
CA ILE A 6 36.52 42.53 0.71
C ILE A 6 36.58 41.82 2.07
N MET A 7 35.69 42.20 2.99
CA MET A 7 35.38 41.40 4.19
C MET A 7 34.30 40.37 3.86
N LEU A 8 34.55 39.13 4.25
CA LEU A 8 33.58 38.03 4.28
C LEU A 8 32.74 38.08 5.57
N LEU A 9 31.42 37.96 5.37
CA LEU A 9 30.34 37.55 6.30
C LEU A 9 29.86 38.57 7.36
N PRO A 10 28.58 38.54 7.83
CA PRO A 10 27.53 37.52 7.64
C PRO A 10 26.14 38.08 7.21
N ILE A 11 25.37 37.33 6.41
CA ILE A 11 23.90 37.47 6.38
C ILE A 11 23.30 36.11 6.70
N VAL A 12 23.39 35.75 7.98
CA VAL A 12 22.36 34.93 8.62
C VAL A 12 21.60 35.88 9.51
N THR A 13 20.43 36.32 9.02
CA THR A 13 19.16 36.52 9.77
C THR A 13 18.27 37.52 9.04
N ILE A 14 17.48 37.04 8.07
CA ILE A 14 16.02 37.27 8.04
C ILE A 14 15.39 35.97 7.54
N ALA A 15 15.52 34.92 8.35
CA ALA A 15 14.73 33.71 8.21
C ALA A 15 13.51 33.84 9.12
N ALA A 16 12.50 34.58 8.66
CA ALA A 16 11.14 34.46 9.15
C ALA A 16 10.23 35.31 8.24
N THR A 17 9.13 34.72 7.79
CA THR A 17 7.90 35.36 7.26
C THR A 17 7.64 35.47 5.75
N LEU A 18 8.42 34.85 4.85
CA LEU A 18 7.98 34.73 3.43
C LEU A 18 7.97 33.28 2.91
N PRO A 19 6.95 32.88 2.14
CA PRO A 19 6.80 31.52 1.61
C PRO A 19 7.86 31.22 0.54
N ALA A 20 8.37 29.97 0.53
CA ALA A 20 9.44 29.47 -0.35
C ALA A 20 9.21 29.72 -1.86
N SER A 21 7.96 29.92 -2.28
CA SER A 21 7.58 30.27 -3.66
C SER A 21 8.05 31.66 -4.11
N THR A 22 8.23 32.61 -3.18
CA THR A 22 8.72 33.96 -3.49
C THR A 22 10.24 34.05 -3.57
N LEU A 23 10.97 33.24 -2.78
CA LEU A 23 12.43 33.08 -2.91
C LEU A 23 12.83 32.42 -4.23
N ALA A 24 12.01 31.47 -4.73
CA ALA A 24 12.28 30.77 -5.97
C ALA A 24 12.17 31.67 -7.22
N ALA A 25 11.33 32.72 -7.19
CA ALA A 25 11.17 33.63 -8.33
C ALA A 25 12.24 34.73 -8.38
N SER A 26 12.78 35.16 -7.24
CA SER A 26 13.90 36.10 -7.21
C SER A 26 15.24 35.42 -7.50
N LEU A 27 15.46 34.17 -7.04
CA LEU A 27 16.66 33.41 -7.40
C LEU A 27 16.69 32.95 -8.87
N ARG A 28 15.53 32.73 -9.50
CA ARG A 28 15.45 32.31 -10.92
C ARG A 28 15.95 33.38 -11.90
N ARG A 29 16.07 34.64 -11.49
CA ARG A 29 16.56 35.72 -12.37
C ARG A 29 18.08 35.88 -12.38
N ASP A 30 18.80 35.28 -11.42
CA ASP A 30 20.27 35.43 -11.29
C ASP A 30 21.08 34.15 -11.60
N LEU A 31 20.43 33.01 -11.83
CA LEU A 31 21.12 31.73 -12.08
C LEU A 31 21.22 31.31 -13.55
N THR A 32 20.58 32.04 -14.48
CA THR A 32 20.66 31.72 -15.92
C THR A 32 22.05 31.98 -16.53
N THR A 33 23.01 32.51 -15.77
CA THR A 33 24.40 32.71 -16.20
C THR A 33 25.40 31.74 -15.58
N ASP A 34 25.00 30.87 -14.66
CA ASP A 34 25.92 29.90 -14.05
C ASP A 34 25.66 28.47 -14.56
N ALA A 35 26.34 28.15 -15.67
CA ALA A 35 26.29 26.84 -16.31
C ALA A 35 26.84 25.70 -15.41
N GLN A 36 27.44 26.00 -14.26
CA GLN A 36 27.88 25.00 -13.30
C GLN A 36 26.73 24.59 -12.36
N ALA A 37 25.94 25.56 -11.87
CA ALA A 37 24.76 25.29 -11.05
C ALA A 37 23.67 24.50 -11.82
N VAL A 38 23.50 24.77 -13.12
CA VAL A 38 22.59 23.99 -13.99
C VAL A 38 23.09 22.56 -14.14
N ARG A 39 24.39 22.36 -14.35
CA ARG A 39 24.98 21.01 -14.47
C ARG A 39 24.92 20.20 -13.17
N GLU A 40 25.05 20.86 -12.02
CA GLU A 40 24.88 20.22 -10.71
C GLU A 40 23.43 19.81 -10.45
N LEU A 41 22.44 20.64 -10.84
CA LEU A 41 21.02 20.29 -10.77
C LEU A 41 20.64 19.16 -11.74
N GLU A 42 21.10 19.22 -12.99
CA GLU A 42 20.90 18.15 -13.98
C GLU A 42 21.55 16.83 -13.51
N ALA A 43 22.72 16.89 -12.88
CA ALA A 43 23.35 15.71 -12.28
C ALA A 43 22.56 15.17 -11.08
N MET A 44 21.96 16.04 -10.24
CA MET A 44 21.09 15.61 -9.14
C MET A 44 19.79 14.98 -9.63
N GLU A 45 19.17 15.54 -10.68
CA GLU A 45 17.98 14.96 -11.33
C GLU A 45 18.31 13.62 -12.01
N TYR A 46 19.46 13.51 -12.67
CA TYR A 46 19.95 12.26 -13.26
C TYR A 46 20.22 11.17 -12.21
N MET A 47 20.85 11.53 -11.08
CA MET A 47 21.10 10.58 -9.97
C MET A 47 19.81 10.17 -9.25
N ALA A 48 18.79 11.05 -9.19
CA ALA A 48 17.47 10.70 -8.67
C ALA A 48 16.71 9.75 -9.61
N ALA A 49 16.85 9.92 -10.93
CA ALA A 49 16.30 9.02 -11.94
C ALA A 49 17.03 7.66 -12.02
N MET A 50 18.30 7.60 -11.60
CA MET A 50 19.10 6.36 -11.50
C MET A 50 19.02 5.66 -10.14
N SER A 51 18.26 6.20 -9.18
CA SER A 51 18.06 5.52 -7.90
C SER A 51 17.37 4.18 -8.14
N PRO A 52 17.89 3.05 -7.62
CA PRO A 52 17.22 1.76 -7.79
C PRO A 52 15.80 1.88 -7.23
N PRO A 53 14.79 1.29 -7.90
CA PRO A 53 13.41 1.36 -7.44
C PRO A 53 13.34 1.00 -5.95
N PRO A 54 12.50 1.69 -5.16
CA PRO A 54 12.40 1.46 -3.73
C PRO A 54 12.18 -0.04 -3.47
N PRO A 55 12.82 -0.61 -2.45
CA PRO A 55 12.71 -2.03 -2.17
C PRO A 55 11.25 -2.40 -1.96
N VAL A 56 10.82 -3.46 -2.62
CA VAL A 56 9.45 -3.94 -2.54
C VAL A 56 9.41 -5.05 -1.51
N CYS A 57 8.79 -4.79 -0.35
CA CYS A 57 8.54 -5.81 0.67
C CYS A 57 7.07 -6.24 0.70
N ILE A 58 6.83 -7.53 0.47
CA ILE A 58 5.49 -8.13 0.55
C ILE A 58 5.29 -8.65 1.97
N PHE A 59 4.53 -7.91 2.78
CA PHE A 59 4.25 -8.28 4.17
C PHE A 59 3.30 -9.48 4.25
N GLU A 60 3.71 -10.47 5.04
CA GLU A 60 2.96 -11.66 5.42
C GLU A 60 2.82 -11.65 6.95
N ASN A 61 1.86 -10.87 7.44
CA ASN A 61 1.57 -10.76 8.88
C ASN A 61 1.00 -12.07 9.43
N GLY A 62 1.42 -12.46 10.63
CA GLY A 62 0.94 -13.67 11.28
C GLY A 62 1.60 -14.96 10.78
N PHE A 63 2.70 -14.83 10.04
CA PHE A 63 3.45 -15.92 9.47
C PHE A 63 4.94 -15.77 9.80
N ASP A 64 5.55 -16.86 10.22
CA ASP A 64 6.99 -16.99 10.45
C ASP A 64 7.64 -17.78 9.32
N TYR A 65 8.87 -17.43 8.98
CA TYR A 65 9.71 -18.13 8.00
C TYR A 65 10.85 -18.82 8.74
N PRO A 66 10.65 -19.97 9.39
CA PRO A 66 11.70 -20.63 10.18
C PRO A 66 12.98 -20.92 9.38
N GLY A 67 14.13 -20.55 9.95
CA GLY A 67 15.46 -20.87 9.40
C GLY A 67 15.94 -19.91 8.31
N ASN A 68 17.06 -20.27 7.68
CA ASN A 68 17.79 -19.45 6.69
C ASN A 68 18.17 -18.06 7.17
N ASP A 69 18.26 -17.84 8.48
CA ASP A 69 18.72 -16.59 9.09
C ASP A 69 20.18 -16.32 8.73
N ILE A 70 20.43 -15.16 8.11
CA ILE A 70 21.77 -14.69 7.76
C ILE A 70 22.28 -13.61 8.72
N SER A 71 21.39 -12.85 9.33
CA SER A 71 21.70 -11.86 10.36
C SER A 71 20.44 -11.40 11.09
N ASN A 72 20.60 -10.63 12.16
CA ASN A 72 19.49 -9.98 12.84
C ASN A 72 19.86 -8.56 13.29
N LYS A 73 18.85 -7.71 13.52
CA LYS A 73 19.02 -6.35 14.05
C LYS A 73 17.81 -5.96 14.88
N GLN A 74 18.07 -5.35 16.04
CA GLN A 74 17.01 -4.78 16.87
C GLN A 74 16.42 -3.53 16.22
N GLY A 75 15.10 -3.38 16.32
CA GLY A 75 14.41 -2.22 15.77
C GLY A 75 12.91 -2.44 15.54
N PRO A 76 12.20 -1.36 15.15
CA PRO A 76 10.79 -1.44 14.79
C PRO A 76 10.59 -2.22 13.48
N VAL A 77 9.43 -2.84 13.29
CA VAL A 77 9.18 -3.69 12.10
C VAL A 77 9.30 -2.91 10.78
N GLU A 78 8.99 -1.62 10.82
CA GLU A 78 9.05 -0.70 9.68
C GLU A 78 10.47 -0.54 9.12
N SER A 79 11.50 -0.77 9.94
CA SER A 79 12.90 -0.69 9.47
C SER A 79 13.36 -1.95 8.75
N CYS A 80 12.77 -3.12 9.00
CA CYS A 80 13.29 -4.41 8.53
C CYS A 80 13.44 -4.47 7.00
N CYS A 81 12.53 -3.87 6.24
CA CYS A 81 12.61 -3.89 4.78
C CYS A 81 13.85 -3.13 4.25
N LEU A 82 14.11 -1.94 4.80
CA LEU A 82 15.26 -1.12 4.41
C LEU A 82 16.58 -1.74 4.86
N GLU A 83 16.59 -2.38 6.03
CA GLU A 83 17.76 -3.09 6.53
C GLU A 83 18.08 -4.33 5.69
N CYS A 84 17.06 -5.11 5.29
CA CYS A 84 17.22 -6.26 4.40
C CYS A 84 17.88 -5.85 3.06
N ARG A 85 17.50 -4.69 2.49
CA ARG A 85 18.15 -4.14 1.27
C ARG A 85 19.67 -4.03 1.38
N ASN A 86 20.14 -3.65 2.57
CA ASN A 86 21.54 -3.37 2.82
C ASN A 86 22.33 -4.63 3.18
N ILE A 87 21.67 -5.78 3.29
CA ILE A 87 22.28 -7.07 3.62
C ILE A 87 22.39 -7.89 2.34
N GLY A 88 23.62 -8.20 1.95
CA GLY A 88 23.89 -9.06 0.80
C GLY A 88 23.12 -10.38 0.90
N ASN A 89 22.41 -10.73 -0.18
CA ASN A 89 21.56 -11.92 -0.28
C ASN A 89 20.33 -11.98 0.63
N CYS A 90 19.92 -10.89 1.30
CA CYS A 90 18.64 -10.90 1.99
C CYS A 90 17.48 -10.95 0.97
N ARG A 91 16.64 -11.98 1.08
CA ARG A 91 15.45 -12.19 0.23
C ARG A 91 14.16 -12.26 1.03
N ALA A 92 14.26 -12.39 2.36
CA ALA A 92 13.13 -12.37 3.26
C ALA A 92 13.56 -11.87 4.63
N TRP A 93 12.60 -11.51 5.47
CA TRP A 93 12.84 -11.24 6.88
C TRP A 93 11.61 -11.62 7.71
N SER A 94 11.84 -11.88 9.00
CA SER A 94 10.80 -12.09 10.01
C SER A 94 11.07 -11.16 11.19
N TRP A 95 10.05 -10.54 11.75
CA TRP A 95 10.17 -9.64 12.90
C TRP A 95 9.38 -10.22 14.07
N SER A 96 10.00 -10.21 15.24
CA SER A 96 9.38 -10.62 16.50
C SER A 96 9.58 -9.59 17.59
N THR A 97 8.82 -9.70 18.67
CA THR A 97 8.91 -8.82 19.86
C THR A 97 10.13 -9.08 20.73
N LEU A 98 11.01 -10.03 20.36
CA LEU A 98 12.21 -10.34 21.12
C LEU A 98 13.06 -9.08 21.31
N ASN A 99 13.51 -8.85 22.54
CA ASN A 99 14.33 -7.70 22.93
C ASN A 99 13.73 -6.33 22.56
N GLY A 100 12.41 -6.19 22.60
CA GLY A 100 11.72 -4.94 22.23
C GLY A 100 11.53 -4.76 20.72
N GLY A 101 11.87 -5.77 19.92
CA GLY A 101 11.73 -5.78 18.47
C GLY A 101 13.01 -6.23 17.79
N THR A 102 12.97 -7.34 17.05
CA THR A 102 14.13 -7.86 16.33
C THR A 102 13.72 -8.30 14.92
N CYS A 103 14.40 -7.76 13.90
CA CYS A 103 14.36 -8.24 12.53
C CYS A 103 15.35 -9.40 12.36
N TRP A 104 14.89 -10.51 11.80
CA TRP A 104 15.63 -11.71 11.46
C TRP A 104 15.69 -11.83 9.94
N PHE A 105 16.83 -11.46 9.35
CA PHE A 105 17.05 -11.40 7.91
C PHE A 105 17.44 -12.75 7.36
N LYS A 106 16.92 -13.09 6.18
CA LYS A 106 16.98 -14.45 5.64
C LYS A 106 17.43 -14.47 4.18
N SER A 107 18.24 -15.47 3.84
CA SER A 107 18.74 -15.68 2.47
C SER A 107 17.65 -16.11 1.48
N THR A 108 16.63 -16.80 1.97
CA THR A 108 15.43 -17.17 1.22
C THR A 108 14.30 -17.48 2.20
N ARG A 109 13.08 -17.46 1.68
CA ARG A 109 11.90 -17.95 2.39
C ARG A 109 11.90 -19.47 2.41
N THR A 110 11.48 -20.03 3.53
CA THR A 110 11.32 -21.47 3.79
C THR A 110 9.84 -21.82 3.89
N SER A 111 9.53 -22.99 4.46
CA SER A 111 8.18 -23.32 4.90
C SER A 111 7.59 -22.21 5.77
N ILE A 112 6.30 -21.97 5.63
CA ILE A 112 5.59 -20.97 6.42
C ILE A 112 5.02 -21.63 7.67
N VAL A 113 5.19 -21.01 8.82
CA VAL A 113 4.50 -21.39 10.06
C VAL A 113 3.53 -20.29 10.45
N VAL A 114 2.28 -20.64 10.76
CA VAL A 114 1.31 -19.68 11.32
C VAL A 114 1.81 -19.25 12.71
N ASN A 115 2.16 -17.98 12.85
CA ASN A 115 2.56 -17.39 14.12
C ASN A 115 2.05 -15.94 14.20
N PRO A 116 0.94 -15.69 14.93
CA PRO A 116 0.30 -14.38 14.95
C PRO A 116 1.17 -13.25 15.53
N ASN A 117 2.23 -13.61 16.27
CA ASN A 117 3.14 -12.66 16.91
C ASN A 117 4.35 -12.29 16.03
N VAL A 118 4.47 -12.91 14.85
CA VAL A 118 5.55 -12.66 13.90
C VAL A 118 5.00 -11.93 12.68
N LYS A 119 5.76 -10.96 12.21
CA LYS A 119 5.52 -10.26 10.95
C LYS A 119 6.64 -10.62 10.00
N SER A 120 6.35 -11.22 8.85
CA SER A 120 7.40 -11.53 7.88
C SER A 120 7.20 -10.76 6.58
N ALA A 121 8.24 -10.63 5.77
CA ALA A 121 8.08 -10.16 4.41
C ALA A 121 9.12 -10.76 3.46
N LEU A 122 8.73 -10.90 2.20
CA LEU A 122 9.65 -11.16 1.11
C LEU A 122 10.23 -9.84 0.58
N PHE A 123 11.50 -9.84 0.22
CA PHE A 123 12.22 -8.67 -0.28
C PHE A 123 12.61 -8.85 -1.75
N PHE A 124 12.28 -7.84 -2.58
CA PHE A 124 12.63 -7.80 -4.00
C PHE A 124 13.36 -6.51 -4.38
N TYR A 125 14.37 -6.64 -5.25
CA TYR A 125 14.94 -5.51 -5.97
C TYR A 125 14.05 -5.21 -7.19
N GLY A 126 13.15 -4.23 -7.07
CA GLY A 126 12.32 -3.73 -8.17
C GLY A 126 10.97 -4.43 -8.37
N TYR A 127 10.49 -4.43 -9.61
CA TYR A 127 9.17 -4.93 -9.99
C TYR A 127 9.18 -6.45 -10.11
N ARG A 128 8.40 -7.14 -9.27
CA ARG A 128 8.15 -8.58 -9.44
C ARG A 128 6.87 -8.76 -10.27
N PRO A 129 6.94 -9.36 -11.46
CA PRO A 129 5.73 -9.74 -12.18
C PRO A 129 5.02 -10.83 -11.38
N THR A 130 3.89 -10.49 -10.77
CA THR A 130 3.00 -11.46 -10.15
C THR A 130 1.99 -11.92 -11.19
N CYS A 131 1.64 -13.19 -11.14
CA CYS A 131 0.68 -13.83 -12.04
C CYS A 131 1.08 -13.90 -13.52
N GLU A 132 2.38 -13.75 -13.80
CA GLU A 132 2.92 -14.14 -15.09
C GLU A 132 2.88 -15.67 -15.22
N LEU A 133 2.44 -16.15 -16.39
CA LEU A 133 2.33 -17.58 -16.64
C LEU A 133 3.69 -18.17 -17.03
N ILE A 134 4.09 -19.19 -16.28
CA ILE A 134 5.21 -20.06 -16.57
C ILE A 134 4.65 -21.26 -17.34
N TRP A 135 4.97 -21.35 -18.62
CA TRP A 135 4.44 -22.36 -19.53
C TRP A 135 5.14 -23.71 -19.37
N GLU A 136 4.39 -24.79 -19.63
CA GLU A 136 4.88 -26.18 -19.63
C GLU A 136 5.68 -26.54 -18.36
N THR A 137 5.26 -26.02 -17.21
CA THR A 137 6.03 -26.08 -15.96
C THR A 137 5.11 -26.37 -14.78
N ASP A 138 5.45 -27.39 -14.00
CA ASP A 138 4.86 -27.70 -12.69
C ASP A 138 5.71 -27.08 -11.58
N LEU A 139 5.05 -26.46 -10.61
CA LEU A 139 5.69 -26.04 -9.37
C LEU A 139 5.54 -27.22 -8.40
N VAL A 140 6.62 -27.90 -8.07
CA VAL A 140 6.50 -29.20 -7.39
C VAL A 140 6.37 -29.01 -5.88
N GLY A 141 5.33 -29.62 -5.31
CA GLY A 141 5.09 -29.66 -3.88
C GLY A 141 4.43 -28.38 -3.35
N ASN A 142 4.46 -28.22 -2.03
CA ASN A 142 3.84 -27.12 -1.30
C ASN A 142 2.32 -26.97 -1.55
N ASP A 143 1.64 -28.00 -2.05
CA ASP A 143 0.20 -27.97 -2.30
C ASP A 143 -0.58 -27.79 -1.00
N ILE A 144 -1.44 -26.79 -0.99
CA ILE A 144 -2.33 -26.46 0.14
C ILE A 144 -3.81 -26.67 -0.21
N GLY A 145 -4.09 -27.05 -1.46
CA GLY A 145 -5.43 -27.36 -1.93
C GLY A 145 -5.57 -27.19 -3.43
N ASN A 146 -6.79 -27.38 -3.93
CA ASN A 146 -7.11 -27.11 -5.32
C ASN A 146 -8.49 -26.46 -5.46
N LYS A 147 -8.68 -25.77 -6.59
CA LYS A 147 -9.95 -25.11 -6.97
C LYS A 147 -10.15 -25.20 -8.49
N PRO A 148 -11.39 -25.26 -8.98
CA PRO A 148 -11.65 -25.26 -10.41
C PRO A 148 -11.37 -23.89 -11.04
N SER A 149 -10.82 -23.90 -12.26
CA SER A 149 -10.74 -22.72 -13.14
C SER A 149 -10.59 -23.18 -14.58
N ALA A 150 -11.46 -22.70 -15.47
CA ALA A 150 -11.43 -23.08 -16.88
C ALA A 150 -10.13 -22.67 -17.60
N GLN A 151 -9.44 -21.64 -17.09
CA GLN A 151 -8.21 -21.10 -17.67
C GLN A 151 -7.15 -20.86 -16.58
N ALA A 152 -5.88 -20.88 -16.95
CA ALA A 152 -4.77 -20.75 -16.00
C ALA A 152 -4.70 -19.35 -15.37
N GLU A 153 -5.10 -18.33 -16.12
CA GLU A 153 -5.17 -16.94 -15.73
C GLU A 153 -6.07 -16.76 -14.49
N GLY A 154 -7.18 -17.50 -14.42
CA GLY A 154 -8.08 -17.47 -13.26
C GLY A 154 -7.47 -18.01 -11.96
N CYS A 155 -6.42 -18.84 -12.05
CA CYS A 155 -5.74 -19.36 -10.87
C CYS A 155 -4.98 -18.29 -10.09
N CYS A 156 -4.58 -17.20 -10.74
CA CYS A 156 -3.98 -16.06 -10.07
C CYS A 156 -4.92 -15.49 -9.01
N ASP A 157 -6.15 -15.16 -9.39
CA ASP A 157 -7.12 -14.55 -8.49
C ASP A 157 -7.58 -15.52 -7.42
N ILE A 158 -7.78 -16.79 -7.80
CA ILE A 158 -8.09 -17.85 -6.85
C ILE A 158 -6.98 -17.99 -5.81
N CYS A 159 -5.72 -17.99 -6.24
CA CYS A 159 -4.58 -18.09 -5.33
C CYS A 159 -4.46 -16.86 -4.44
N LYS A 160 -4.57 -15.64 -5.00
CA LYS A 160 -4.58 -14.39 -4.21
C LYS A 160 -5.65 -14.37 -3.12
N ASN A 161 -6.78 -15.02 -3.36
CA ASN A 161 -7.90 -15.14 -2.42
C ASN A 161 -7.85 -16.39 -1.52
N THR A 162 -6.87 -17.28 -1.70
CA THR A 162 -6.73 -18.51 -0.91
C THR A 162 -5.66 -18.36 0.17
N LEU A 163 -6.04 -18.61 1.43
CA LEU A 163 -5.13 -18.56 2.57
C LEU A 163 -3.85 -19.37 2.32
N GLY A 164 -2.71 -18.75 2.56
CA GLY A 164 -1.40 -19.39 2.42
C GLY A 164 -0.94 -19.53 0.98
N CYS A 165 -1.80 -19.32 -0.03
CA CYS A 165 -1.41 -19.50 -1.42
C CYS A 165 -0.48 -18.37 -1.87
N ARG A 166 0.60 -18.74 -2.55
CA ARG A 166 1.63 -17.86 -3.11
C ARG A 166 2.04 -18.26 -4.52
N ALA A 167 1.70 -19.47 -4.93
CA ALA A 167 1.90 -19.95 -6.27
C ALA A 167 0.78 -20.93 -6.64
N TYR A 168 0.63 -21.17 -7.93
CA TYR A 168 -0.31 -22.15 -8.45
C TYR A 168 0.28 -22.89 -9.63
N SER A 169 -0.22 -24.09 -9.87
CA SER A 169 -0.05 -24.82 -11.12
C SER A 169 -1.43 -25.16 -11.66
N TRP A 170 -1.74 -24.71 -12.86
CA TRP A 170 -2.97 -25.04 -13.55
C TRP A 170 -2.77 -26.23 -14.47
N SER A 171 -3.74 -27.12 -14.50
CA SER A 171 -3.78 -28.26 -15.43
C SER A 171 -5.19 -28.42 -15.99
N ASN A 172 -5.34 -29.07 -17.16
CA ASN A 172 -6.64 -29.33 -17.77
C ASN A 172 -7.44 -30.46 -17.09
N LEU A 173 -7.06 -30.87 -15.87
CA LEU A 173 -7.79 -31.88 -15.11
C LEU A 173 -9.20 -31.36 -14.79
N ASN A 174 -10.23 -32.20 -15.00
CA ASN A 174 -11.64 -31.88 -14.73
C ASN A 174 -12.16 -30.60 -15.41
N GLY A 175 -11.69 -30.29 -16.63
CA GLY A 175 -12.05 -29.07 -17.34
C GLY A 175 -11.31 -27.82 -16.85
N GLY A 176 -10.28 -28.01 -16.01
CA GLY A 176 -9.39 -26.97 -15.52
C GLY A 176 -9.32 -26.94 -13.99
N THR A 177 -8.15 -27.20 -13.44
CA THR A 177 -7.89 -27.25 -12.00
C THR A 177 -6.65 -26.42 -11.64
N CYS A 178 -6.81 -25.51 -10.68
CA CYS A 178 -5.73 -24.78 -10.02
C CYS A 178 -5.24 -25.56 -8.80
N TRP A 179 -4.00 -26.01 -8.84
CA TRP A 179 -3.30 -26.59 -7.70
C TRP A 179 -2.59 -25.47 -6.94
N LEU A 180 -3.15 -25.09 -5.80
CA LEU A 180 -2.76 -23.94 -5.00
C LEU A 180 -1.63 -24.31 -4.06
N LYS A 181 -0.61 -23.46 -3.96
CA LYS A 181 0.65 -23.78 -3.29
C LYS A 181 1.10 -22.69 -2.34
N SER A 182 1.66 -23.08 -1.20
CA SER A 182 2.20 -22.15 -0.21
C SER A 182 3.52 -21.49 -0.59
N ASP A 183 4.23 -22.08 -1.55
CA ASP A 183 5.46 -21.57 -2.14
C ASP A 183 5.64 -22.14 -3.55
N ALA A 184 6.41 -21.47 -4.41
CA ALA A 184 6.66 -21.94 -5.77
C ALA A 184 7.50 -23.23 -5.80
N GLY A 185 8.29 -23.51 -4.77
CA GLY A 185 9.08 -24.74 -4.70
C GLY A 185 10.03 -24.92 -5.89
N GLN A 186 10.28 -26.18 -6.27
CA GLN A 186 11.13 -26.53 -7.40
C GLN A 186 10.32 -26.52 -8.70
N GLN A 187 10.90 -26.01 -9.78
CA GLN A 187 10.27 -26.04 -11.11
C GLN A 187 10.60 -27.36 -11.81
N ALA A 188 9.59 -28.03 -12.36
CA ALA A 188 9.75 -29.21 -13.20
C ALA A 188 9.05 -29.02 -14.55
N TYR A 189 9.72 -29.38 -15.64
CA TYR A 189 9.09 -29.37 -16.96
C TYR A 189 7.93 -30.37 -17.01
N LYS A 190 6.75 -29.89 -17.40
CA LYS A 190 5.54 -30.72 -17.51
C LYS A 190 4.60 -30.17 -18.58
N PRO A 191 4.47 -30.88 -19.72
CA PRO A 191 3.68 -30.39 -20.82
C PRO A 191 2.20 -30.15 -20.46
N GLY A 192 1.63 -29.05 -20.95
CA GLY A 192 0.24 -28.65 -20.73
C GLY A 192 -0.09 -28.09 -19.35
N VAL A 193 0.90 -27.98 -18.44
CA VAL A 193 0.74 -27.32 -17.14
C VAL A 193 1.23 -25.88 -17.24
N LYS A 194 0.44 -24.95 -16.72
CA LYS A 194 0.79 -23.53 -16.66
C LYS A 194 0.81 -23.08 -15.22
N SER A 195 1.94 -22.56 -14.76
CA SER A 195 2.11 -22.15 -13.37
C SER A 195 2.23 -20.64 -13.23
N GLY A 196 2.18 -20.15 -12.01
CA GLY A 196 2.43 -18.75 -11.74
C GLY A 196 2.60 -18.49 -10.25
N GLU A 197 3.39 -17.48 -9.93
CA GLU A 197 3.49 -16.95 -8.58
C GLU A 197 2.44 -15.87 -8.37
N ALA A 198 1.55 -16.07 -7.42
CA ALA A 198 0.42 -15.20 -7.15
C ALA A 198 0.60 -14.51 -5.80
N TYR A 199 1.64 -13.67 -5.73
CA TYR A 199 1.74 -12.71 -4.64
C TYR A 199 0.76 -11.55 -4.89
N PRO A 200 0.28 -10.88 -3.84
CA PRO A 200 -0.50 -9.66 -4.03
C PRO A 200 0.36 -8.61 -4.74
N ARG A 201 -0.25 -7.90 -5.70
CA ARG A 201 0.40 -6.85 -6.50
C ARG A 201 0.82 -5.68 -5.58
N LEU A 202 2.05 -5.19 -5.72
CA LEU A 202 2.61 -4.03 -4.99
C LEU A 202 2.95 -2.85 -5.91
N ASP A 203 2.48 -2.90 -7.14
CA ASP A 203 2.65 -1.88 -8.18
C ASP A 203 1.82 -0.64 -7.88
N GLY A 204 2.25 0.18 -6.91
CA GLY A 204 2.04 1.64 -6.88
C GLY A 204 0.61 2.19 -6.99
N GLY A 205 -0.41 1.34 -7.02
CA GLY A 205 -1.81 1.65 -7.24
C GLY A 205 -2.64 0.69 -6.40
N SER A 206 -2.84 1.06 -5.14
CA SER A 206 -3.54 0.32 -4.10
C SER A 206 -2.78 -0.89 -3.57
N ALA A 207 -1.93 -0.62 -2.58
CA ALA A 207 -1.40 -1.62 -1.66
C ALA A 207 -2.50 -2.55 -1.15
N ILE A 208 -2.11 -3.77 -0.80
CA ILE A 208 -2.84 -4.69 0.06
C ILE A 208 -3.41 -3.92 1.27
N GLN A 209 -4.67 -3.50 1.21
CA GLN A 209 -5.26 -2.64 2.25
C GLN A 209 -5.91 -3.45 3.40
N CYS A 210 -6.03 -4.77 3.25
CA CYS A 210 -6.50 -5.69 4.29
C CYS A 210 -5.65 -6.96 4.29
N SER A 211 -5.10 -7.32 5.46
CA SER A 211 -4.39 -8.59 5.71
C SER A 211 -5.25 -9.49 6.60
N PRO A 212 -5.85 -10.57 6.07
CA PRO A 212 -6.77 -11.41 6.84
C PRO A 212 -6.05 -12.25 7.90
N LEU A 213 -6.65 -12.36 9.09
CA LEU A 213 -6.30 -13.26 10.18
C LEU A 213 -7.44 -14.27 10.36
N TYR A 214 -7.19 -15.52 10.00
CA TYR A 214 -8.18 -16.59 10.07
C TYR A 214 -8.24 -17.22 11.46
N GLY A 215 -9.43 -17.68 11.85
CA GLY A 215 -9.69 -18.24 13.17
C GLY A 215 -9.65 -17.20 14.28
N VAL A 216 -9.70 -15.91 13.95
CA VAL A 216 -9.56 -14.80 14.90
C VAL A 216 -10.75 -13.88 14.80
N ASP A 217 -11.29 -13.49 15.96
CA ASP A 217 -12.25 -12.42 16.13
C ASP A 217 -11.56 -11.22 16.80
N TYR A 218 -11.99 -10.01 16.44
CA TYR A 218 -11.70 -8.77 17.18
C TYR A 218 -12.96 -8.35 17.94
N PRO A 219 -13.20 -8.80 19.19
CA PRO A 219 -14.46 -8.52 19.87
C PRO A 219 -14.68 -7.01 20.12
N GLY A 220 -15.93 -6.58 19.95
CA GLY A 220 -16.37 -5.21 20.22
C GLY A 220 -15.93 -4.19 19.15
N ASN A 221 -16.14 -2.91 19.47
CA ASN A 221 -15.91 -1.77 18.57
C ASN A 221 -16.72 -1.81 17.26
N ASP A 222 -17.79 -2.62 17.19
CA ASP A 222 -18.66 -2.70 16.02
C ASP A 222 -19.39 -1.37 15.79
N ILE A 223 -19.24 -0.83 14.59
CA ILE A 223 -19.90 0.41 14.16
C ILE A 223 -20.94 0.16 13.07
N ASP A 224 -20.88 -0.97 12.39
CA ASP A 224 -21.86 -1.38 11.38
C ASP A 224 -21.72 -2.90 11.13
N ASN A 225 -22.73 -3.51 10.52
CA ASN A 225 -22.63 -4.85 9.98
C ASN A 225 -23.29 -4.94 8.59
N LYS A 226 -22.71 -5.76 7.71
CA LYS A 226 -23.18 -5.94 6.33
C LYS A 226 -23.07 -7.40 5.91
N PRO A 227 -23.99 -7.92 5.09
CA PRO A 227 -23.87 -9.25 4.52
C PRO A 227 -22.70 -9.32 3.54
N SER A 228 -21.98 -10.45 3.53
CA SER A 228 -20.94 -10.75 2.54
C SER A 228 -20.70 -12.25 2.47
N GLY A 229 -20.63 -12.82 1.27
CA GLY A 229 -20.36 -14.24 1.07
C GLY A 229 -18.96 -14.68 1.53
N ASP A 230 -18.02 -13.75 1.67
CA ASP A 230 -16.67 -14.01 2.19
C ASP A 230 -16.07 -12.79 2.91
N TRP A 231 -14.90 -12.97 3.52
CA TRP A 231 -14.19 -11.92 4.25
C TRP A 231 -13.66 -10.80 3.35
N SER A 232 -13.43 -11.07 2.07
CA SER A 232 -12.83 -10.09 1.14
C SER A 232 -13.80 -8.93 0.89
N GLY A 233 -15.11 -9.21 0.84
CA GLY A 233 -16.14 -8.19 0.78
C GLY A 233 -16.12 -7.24 1.98
N CYS A 234 -15.77 -7.71 3.18
CA CYS A 234 -15.65 -6.88 4.38
C CYS A 234 -14.56 -5.81 4.26
N CYS A 235 -13.49 -6.11 3.53
CA CYS A 235 -12.41 -5.16 3.30
C CYS A 235 -12.91 -3.92 2.54
N SER A 236 -13.63 -4.14 1.44
CA SER A 236 -14.20 -3.06 0.62
C SER A 236 -15.24 -2.27 1.40
N MET A 237 -16.11 -2.96 2.14
CA MET A 237 -17.14 -2.31 2.95
C MET A 237 -16.56 -1.47 4.07
N CYS A 238 -15.55 -1.98 4.79
CA CYS A 238 -14.88 -1.21 5.83
C CYS A 238 -14.25 0.08 5.29
N LYS A 239 -13.60 0.04 4.12
CA LYS A 239 -13.05 1.28 3.50
C LYS A 239 -14.10 2.34 3.21
N SER A 240 -15.31 1.91 2.86
CA SER A 240 -16.44 2.81 2.57
C SER A 240 -17.13 3.35 3.82
N VAL A 241 -16.96 2.70 4.98
CA VAL A 241 -17.58 3.10 6.23
C VAL A 241 -16.64 4.01 7.01
N SER A 242 -17.07 5.25 7.20
CA SER A 242 -16.33 6.25 7.97
C SER A 242 -16.00 5.71 9.36
N GLY A 243 -14.73 5.83 9.75
CA GLY A 243 -14.24 5.37 11.04
C GLY A 243 -13.96 3.87 11.13
N CYS A 244 -14.26 3.05 10.13
CA CYS A 244 -13.96 1.62 10.16
C CYS A 244 -12.46 1.36 9.98
N LYS A 245 -11.78 0.82 11.00
CA LYS A 245 -10.34 0.52 10.99
C LYS A 245 -10.05 -0.98 11.00
N ALA A 246 -11.07 -1.81 11.20
CA ALA A 246 -10.95 -3.25 11.21
C ALA A 246 -12.29 -3.91 10.88
N PHE A 247 -12.28 -5.20 10.56
CA PHE A 247 -13.50 -6.00 10.51
C PHE A 247 -13.27 -7.40 11.07
N THR A 248 -14.37 -8.08 11.43
CA THR A 248 -14.44 -9.54 11.56
C THR A 248 -15.51 -10.04 10.60
N TRP A 249 -15.19 -11.02 9.74
CA TRP A 249 -16.18 -11.80 9.00
C TRP A 249 -16.51 -13.09 9.76
N THR A 250 -17.77 -13.50 9.72
CA THR A 250 -18.24 -14.79 10.26
C THR A 250 -19.27 -15.41 9.31
N ASP A 251 -19.51 -16.71 9.43
CA ASP A 251 -20.57 -17.45 8.73
C ASP A 251 -22.00 -17.13 9.20
N HIS A 252 -22.16 -16.24 10.17
CA HIS A 252 -23.45 -15.78 10.67
C HIS A 252 -24.34 -15.30 9.51
N ASN A 253 -25.58 -15.79 9.45
CA ASN A 253 -26.57 -15.51 8.39
C ASN A 253 -26.07 -15.77 6.95
N GLY A 254 -25.21 -16.77 6.76
CA GLY A 254 -24.64 -17.07 5.44
C GLY A 254 -23.47 -16.17 5.06
N GLY A 255 -22.96 -15.39 6.00
CA GLY A 255 -21.82 -14.50 5.83
C GLY A 255 -22.13 -13.07 6.28
N THR A 256 -21.52 -12.64 7.38
CA THR A 256 -21.68 -11.29 7.94
C THR A 256 -20.32 -10.65 8.21
N CYS A 257 -20.17 -9.41 7.74
CA CYS A 257 -19.07 -8.51 8.06
C CYS A 257 -19.44 -7.63 9.23
N TRP A 258 -18.71 -7.77 10.33
CA TRP A 258 -18.79 -6.92 11.50
C TRP A 258 -17.71 -5.84 11.39
N LEU A 259 -18.10 -4.64 10.99
CA LEU A 259 -17.22 -3.51 10.69
C LEU A 259 -16.92 -2.73 11.98
N LYS A 260 -15.65 -2.40 12.23
CA LYS A 260 -15.19 -1.96 13.55
C LYS A 260 -14.37 -0.68 13.51
N SER A 261 -14.56 0.18 14.51
CA SER A 261 -13.83 1.44 14.63
C SER A 261 -12.37 1.30 15.11
N ALA A 262 -12.03 0.17 15.71
CA ALA A 262 -10.70 -0.17 16.19
C ALA A 262 -10.52 -1.69 16.28
N GLN A 263 -9.27 -2.12 16.37
CA GLN A 263 -8.95 -3.52 16.68
C GLN A 263 -9.24 -3.80 18.17
N GLY A 264 -10.17 -4.71 18.45
CA GLY A 264 -10.34 -5.30 19.77
C GLY A 264 -9.21 -6.28 20.11
N ALA A 265 -9.07 -6.65 21.38
CA ALA A 265 -8.10 -7.68 21.80
C ALA A 265 -8.39 -9.00 21.04
N PRO A 266 -7.45 -9.53 20.23
CA PRO A 266 -7.72 -10.69 19.39
C PRO A 266 -8.10 -11.92 20.23
N VAL A 267 -9.16 -12.62 19.83
CA VAL A 267 -9.60 -13.87 20.46
C VAL A 267 -9.70 -14.97 19.40
N GLN A 268 -9.29 -16.19 19.76
CA GLN A 268 -9.44 -17.35 18.88
C GLN A 268 -10.92 -17.72 18.72
N LYS A 269 -11.38 -17.76 17.48
CA LYS A 269 -12.74 -18.12 17.07
C LYS A 269 -12.69 -18.85 15.72
N PRO A 270 -12.73 -20.19 15.73
CA PRO A 270 -12.77 -20.97 14.49
C PRO A 270 -13.89 -20.48 13.56
N GLY A 271 -13.59 -20.34 12.27
CA GLY A 271 -14.53 -19.85 11.26
C GLY A 271 -14.63 -18.32 11.12
N ALA A 272 -14.06 -17.54 12.06
CA ALA A 272 -13.97 -16.09 11.92
C ALA A 272 -12.74 -15.67 11.08
N VAL A 273 -12.86 -14.57 10.34
CA VAL A 273 -11.74 -13.96 9.62
C VAL A 273 -11.69 -12.47 9.92
N SER A 274 -10.68 -12.02 10.64
CA SER A 274 -10.51 -10.60 10.98
C SER A 274 -9.48 -9.92 10.11
N SER A 275 -9.53 -8.60 9.99
CA SER A 275 -8.44 -7.85 9.38
C SER A 275 -8.39 -6.43 9.90
N LEU A 276 -7.18 -5.91 10.08
CA LEU A 276 -6.97 -4.47 10.13
C LEU A 276 -7.15 -3.92 8.72
N VAL A 277 -7.97 -2.88 8.62
CA VAL A 277 -8.13 -2.14 7.38
C VAL A 277 -7.24 -0.93 7.51
N SER A 278 -6.14 -0.96 6.75
CA SER A 278 -5.32 0.22 6.58
C SER A 278 -6.12 1.18 5.71
N ASN A 279 -6.93 2.00 6.37
CA ASN A 279 -7.52 3.17 5.78
C ASN A 279 -6.38 4.13 5.45
N THR A 280 -5.69 3.84 4.36
CA THR A 280 -5.14 4.87 3.49
C THR A 280 -6.29 5.56 2.75
N ASN A 281 -7.44 5.77 3.43
CA ASN A 281 -8.34 6.85 3.08
C ASN A 281 -7.54 8.12 3.33
N GLN A 282 -6.72 8.45 2.34
CA GLN A 282 -6.02 9.70 2.18
C GLN A 282 -7.01 10.84 1.95
N CYS A 283 -8.29 10.64 2.27
CA CYS A 283 -9.36 11.60 2.11
C CYS A 283 -10.38 11.45 3.24
N SER A 284 -10.92 12.57 3.71
CA SER A 284 -12.06 12.59 4.62
C SER A 284 -13.35 12.15 3.91
N PRO A 285 -14.39 11.75 4.65
CA PRO A 285 -15.75 11.70 4.13
C PRO A 285 -16.18 13.03 3.51
N LEU A 286 -17.11 12.98 2.55
CA LEU A 286 -17.68 14.18 1.95
C LEU A 286 -18.60 14.91 2.94
N GLU A 287 -18.30 16.17 3.18
CA GLU A 287 -19.18 17.12 3.86
C GLU A 287 -20.20 17.64 2.84
N ASN A 288 -21.47 17.24 2.97
CA ASN A 288 -22.55 17.71 2.09
C ASN A 288 -22.98 19.13 2.44
N ASP A 289 -23.41 19.87 1.42
CA ASP A 289 -23.86 21.27 1.48
C ASP A 289 -22.85 22.21 2.14
N THR A 290 -21.55 21.90 1.97
CA THR A 290 -20.44 22.63 2.58
C THR A 290 -19.43 23.01 1.52
N ASP A 291 -19.12 24.30 1.43
CA ASP A 291 -18.03 24.84 0.62
C ASP A 291 -16.84 25.16 1.53
N TYR A 292 -15.64 24.80 1.08
CA TYR A 292 -14.41 25.28 1.72
C TYR A 292 -14.00 26.55 1.00
N VAL A 293 -13.98 27.68 1.68
CA VAL A 293 -13.73 28.99 1.06
C VAL A 293 -12.23 29.19 0.84
N ASP A 294 -11.88 29.82 -0.27
CA ASP A 294 -10.52 30.17 -0.69
C ASP A 294 -9.58 28.97 -0.91
N ASN A 295 -8.29 29.26 -1.07
CA ASN A 295 -7.19 28.30 -1.26
C ASN A 295 -7.28 27.47 -2.56
N ASP A 296 -8.08 27.91 -3.54
CA ASP A 296 -8.17 27.25 -4.85
C ASP A 296 -6.83 27.29 -5.60
N ILE A 297 -6.36 26.12 -6.01
CA ILE A 297 -5.13 25.91 -6.80
C ILE A 297 -5.43 25.37 -8.20
N GLY A 298 -6.71 25.30 -8.56
CA GLY A 298 -7.20 24.88 -9.87
C GLY A 298 -8.54 24.17 -9.77
N ASN A 299 -9.09 23.80 -10.92
CA ASN A 299 -10.30 23.00 -11.00
C ASN A 299 -10.20 21.95 -12.11
N VAL A 300 -11.04 20.93 -12.00
CA VAL A 300 -11.16 19.85 -12.98
C VAL A 300 -12.63 19.47 -13.12
N GLN A 301 -13.12 19.32 -14.34
CA GLN A 301 -14.49 18.88 -14.59
C GLN A 301 -14.62 17.39 -14.26
N ASN A 302 -15.57 17.03 -13.40
CA ASN A 302 -15.89 15.65 -13.06
C ASN A 302 -17.32 15.57 -12.51
N GLY A 303 -18.13 14.67 -13.06
CA GLY A 303 -19.54 14.50 -12.66
C GLY A 303 -19.74 13.86 -11.28
N ASP A 304 -18.72 13.25 -10.69
CA ASP A 304 -18.83 12.57 -9.40
C ASP A 304 -17.89 13.19 -8.35
N ALA A 305 -18.50 13.69 -7.27
CA ALA A 305 -17.79 14.29 -6.14
C ALA A 305 -16.77 13.33 -5.48
N ASN A 306 -17.01 12.01 -5.51
CA ASN A 306 -16.09 11.02 -4.93
C ASN A 306 -14.74 10.98 -5.66
N ASN A 307 -14.70 11.36 -6.94
CA ASN A 307 -13.48 11.39 -7.72
C ASN A 307 -12.58 12.59 -7.41
N CYS A 308 -13.09 13.65 -6.78
CA CYS A 308 -12.28 14.83 -6.49
C CYS A 308 -11.13 14.52 -5.51
N CYS A 309 -11.33 13.55 -4.62
CA CYS A 309 -10.30 13.02 -3.74
C CYS A 309 -9.09 12.48 -4.53
N SER A 310 -9.32 11.57 -5.49
CA SER A 310 -8.24 10.95 -6.25
C SER A 310 -7.53 11.95 -7.17
N ILE A 311 -8.26 12.92 -7.72
CA ILE A 311 -7.71 14.01 -8.53
C ILE A 311 -6.82 14.93 -7.67
N CYS A 312 -7.29 15.32 -6.49
CA CYS A 312 -6.51 16.14 -5.57
C CYS A 312 -5.22 15.44 -5.15
N ARG A 313 -5.27 14.13 -4.86
CA ARG A 313 -4.10 13.34 -4.47
C ARG A 313 -2.98 13.24 -5.53
N GLN A 314 -3.30 13.42 -6.80
CA GLN A 314 -2.29 13.45 -7.87
C GLN A 314 -1.44 14.73 -7.83
N ARG A 315 -1.81 15.70 -6.99
CA ARG A 315 -1.15 16.98 -6.84
C ARG A 315 -0.57 17.12 -5.44
N GLY A 316 0.76 17.22 -5.34
CA GLY A 316 1.45 17.33 -4.04
C GLY A 316 1.06 18.57 -3.22
N ASP A 317 0.60 19.62 -3.90
CA ASP A 317 0.13 20.90 -3.35
C ASP A 317 -1.36 20.90 -2.98
N CYS A 318 -2.12 19.83 -3.27
CA CYS A 318 -3.55 19.76 -2.96
C CYS A 318 -3.80 19.04 -1.63
N LYS A 319 -4.55 19.69 -0.73
CA LYS A 319 -4.87 19.19 0.62
C LYS A 319 -6.36 19.19 0.91
N ALA A 320 -7.19 19.78 0.05
CA ALA A 320 -8.63 19.75 0.16
C ALA A 320 -9.30 19.94 -1.21
N TYR A 321 -10.60 19.71 -1.28
CA TYR A 321 -11.39 19.97 -2.48
C TYR A 321 -12.84 20.30 -2.13
N SER A 322 -13.51 21.00 -3.04
CA SER A 322 -14.95 21.21 -3.01
C SER A 322 -15.52 20.86 -4.38
N TRP A 323 -16.53 20.01 -4.44
CA TRP A 323 -17.23 19.65 -5.66
C TRP A 323 -18.53 20.44 -5.77
N SER A 324 -18.85 20.93 -6.96
CA SER A 324 -20.13 21.60 -7.24
C SER A 324 -20.70 21.10 -8.56
N ASN A 325 -22.01 21.27 -8.77
CA ASN A 325 -22.68 20.88 -10.01
C ASN A 325 -22.41 21.83 -11.21
N LEU A 326 -21.44 22.74 -11.10
CA LEU A 326 -21.08 23.63 -12.20
C LEU A 326 -20.59 22.81 -13.41
N ASN A 327 -21.08 23.12 -14.61
CA ASN A 327 -20.73 22.45 -15.87
C ASN A 327 -20.91 20.92 -15.86
N GLY A 328 -21.94 20.42 -15.17
CA GLY A 328 -22.18 18.98 -15.02
C GLY A 328 -21.27 18.30 -14.00
N GLY A 329 -20.60 19.08 -13.16
CA GLY A 329 -19.72 18.62 -12.08
C GLY A 329 -18.32 19.20 -12.21
N THR A 330 -17.85 19.89 -11.17
CA THR A 330 -16.52 20.50 -11.12
C THR A 330 -15.90 20.29 -9.74
N CYS A 331 -14.70 19.71 -9.71
CA CYS A 331 -13.82 19.63 -8.54
C CYS A 331 -12.97 20.90 -8.44
N TRP A 332 -13.15 21.67 -7.38
CA TRP A 332 -12.31 22.81 -7.03
C TRP A 332 -11.22 22.33 -6.07
N LEU A 333 -10.00 22.24 -6.57
CA LEU A 333 -8.84 21.70 -5.86
C LEU A 333 -8.21 22.79 -5.01
N LYS A 334 -7.86 22.48 -3.76
CA LYS A 334 -7.43 23.46 -2.77
C LYS A 334 -6.14 23.06 -2.08
N SER A 335 -5.29 24.04 -1.79
CA SER A 335 -4.03 23.83 -1.06
C SER A 335 -4.20 23.62 0.44
N ALA A 336 -5.36 23.97 1.00
CA ALA A 336 -5.71 23.78 2.40
C ALA A 336 -7.24 23.76 2.58
N LYS A 337 -7.72 23.24 3.73
CA LYS A 337 -9.11 23.44 4.16
C LYS A 337 -9.25 24.86 4.69
N GLY A 338 -9.98 25.72 3.96
CA GLY A 338 -10.31 27.06 4.40
C GLY A 338 -11.52 27.12 5.35
N ALA A 339 -12.08 28.31 5.52
CA ALA A 339 -13.32 28.48 6.29
C ALA A 339 -14.45 27.66 5.65
N THR A 340 -15.36 27.13 6.46
CA THR A 340 -16.50 26.35 5.97
C THR A 340 -17.73 27.24 5.90
N VAL A 341 -18.43 27.22 4.76
CA VAL A 341 -19.71 27.91 4.60
C VAL A 341 -20.77 26.94 4.08
N TYR A 342 -22.00 27.10 4.55
CA TYR A 342 -23.12 26.35 4.02
C TYR A 342 -23.39 26.77 2.57
N LYS A 343 -23.47 25.80 1.67
CA LYS A 343 -23.79 26.01 0.27
C LYS A 343 -24.44 24.77 -0.31
N ALA A 344 -25.75 24.85 -0.52
CA ALA A 344 -26.55 23.75 -1.03
C ALA A 344 -25.96 23.16 -2.33
N GLY A 345 -25.84 21.83 -2.38
CA GLY A 345 -25.34 21.07 -3.51
C GLY A 345 -23.82 21.01 -3.66
N VAL A 346 -23.04 21.64 -2.76
CA VAL A 346 -21.58 21.54 -2.74
C VAL A 346 -21.15 20.42 -1.80
N LYS A 347 -20.16 19.62 -2.19
CA LYS A 347 -19.62 18.52 -1.38
C LYS A 347 -18.11 18.69 -1.21
N SER A 348 -17.61 18.76 0.01
CA SER A 348 -16.18 19.04 0.27
C SER A 348 -15.47 17.93 1.04
N GLY A 349 -14.15 17.84 0.88
CA GLY A 349 -13.33 16.87 1.59
C GLY A 349 -11.87 17.29 1.72
N VAL A 350 -11.20 16.78 2.74
CA VAL A 350 -9.77 16.98 3.01
C VAL A 350 -8.98 15.79 2.49
N VAL A 351 -7.74 16.00 2.07
CA VAL A 351 -6.79 14.96 1.66
C VAL A 351 -5.68 14.86 2.71
N TYR A 352 -5.39 13.63 3.17
CA TYR A 352 -4.40 13.31 4.22
C TYR A 352 -3.09 12.77 3.66
#